data_AF-A0A8E2J884-F1
#
_entry.id   AF-A0A8E2J884-F1
#
_cell.length_a   1.000
_cell.length_b   1.000
_cell.length_c   1.000
_cell.angle_alpha   90.00
_cell.angle_beta   90.00
_cell.angle_gamma   90.00
#
_symmetry.space_group_name_H-M   'P 1'
#
loop_
_entity.id
_entity.type
_entity.pdbx_description
1 polymer ?
#
loop_
_entity_poly.entity_id
_entity_poly.type
_entity_poly.pdbx_seq_one_letter_code
_entity_poly.pdbx_strand_id
1 'polypeptide(L)'
;MNAEALINHSCTLCCRPTSMWCSRCQRAWYCSPEHLTSDWPRHRKECVPVQPSQHCNMIATPPPIVQQVISVSAILFTPEEERSRIISVQCRPQGTLSQGMCPVPQLQDYFPEGMPSTIILTQGLNGEPLRFPLHIWYCPSALQRGSPVNRAIYRITSGAAAKVWCGPVVVLKFNGSRRQGYSDAGSNDLPALSAYFLAYK
;
A
#
# COMPACT_ATOMS: atom_id res chain seq x y z
N MET A 1 -11.97 6.46 29.21
CA MET A 1 -11.12 7.63 29.54
C MET A 1 -9.94 7.58 28.58
N ASN A 2 -10.00 8.32 27.47
CA ASN A 2 -8.84 8.56 26.61
C ASN A 2 -8.72 10.08 26.52
N ALA A 3 -7.73 10.61 27.22
CA ALA A 3 -7.33 11.99 27.10
C ALA A 3 -6.59 12.13 25.77
N GLU A 4 -7.31 12.52 24.71
CA GLU A 4 -6.66 13.14 23.56
C GLU A 4 -5.89 14.35 24.09
N ALA A 5 -4.57 14.31 23.99
CA ALA A 5 -3.73 15.43 24.35
C ALA A 5 -4.11 16.61 23.44
N LEU A 6 -4.98 17.51 23.93
CA LEU A 6 -5.26 18.78 23.26
C LEU A 6 -3.93 19.53 23.17
N ILE A 7 -3.36 19.57 21.97
CA ILE A 7 -2.22 20.42 21.65
C ILE A 7 -2.75 21.87 21.69
N ASN A 8 -2.70 22.47 22.88
CA ASN A 8 -3.13 23.85 23.11
C ASN A 8 -1.95 24.79 22.83
N HIS A 9 -2.07 25.63 21.80
CA HIS A 9 -1.08 26.66 21.50
C HIS A 9 -1.40 27.96 22.27
N SER A 10 -0.40 28.78 22.57
CA SER A 10 -0.58 30.04 23.31
C SER A 10 -0.81 31.22 22.36
N CYS A 11 -1.78 32.08 22.68
CA CYS A 11 -2.02 33.32 21.95
C CYS A 11 -0.81 34.27 22.03
N THR A 12 -0.41 34.85 20.90
CA THR A 12 0.75 35.76 20.80
C THR A 12 0.62 37.06 21.61
N LEU A 13 -0.60 37.50 21.96
CA LEU A 13 -0.82 38.77 22.68
C LEU A 13 -1.13 38.59 24.17
N CYS A 14 -1.95 37.60 24.53
CA CYS A 14 -2.43 37.43 25.92
C CYS A 14 -1.99 36.11 26.57
N CYS A 15 -1.22 35.28 25.85
CA CYS A 15 -0.70 33.99 26.30
C CYS A 15 -1.74 32.95 26.74
N ARG A 16 -3.04 33.19 26.52
CA ARG A 16 -4.10 32.22 26.80
C ARG A 16 -4.06 31.05 25.80
N PRO A 17 -4.41 29.82 26.23
CA PRO A 17 -4.50 28.68 25.32
C PRO A 17 -5.58 28.93 24.26
N THR A 18 -5.26 28.58 23.01
CA THR A 18 -6.14 28.77 21.86
C THR A 18 -5.90 27.67 20.82
N SER A 19 -6.95 27.35 20.09
CA SER A 19 -6.93 26.51 18.90
C SER A 19 -7.15 27.33 17.62
N MET A 20 -7.14 28.66 17.68
CA MET A 20 -7.30 29.53 16.52
C MET A 20 -5.94 30.05 16.04
N TRP A 21 -5.69 29.93 14.74
CA TRP A 21 -4.45 30.32 14.09
C TRP A 21 -4.69 31.25 12.90
N CYS A 22 -3.65 31.95 12.45
CA CYS A 22 -3.68 32.72 11.22
C CYS A 22 -3.87 31.79 10.02
N SER A 23 -5.03 31.87 9.34
CA SER A 23 -5.37 31.01 8.20
C SER A 23 -4.37 31.12 7.03
N ARG A 24 -3.67 32.24 6.92
CA ARG A 24 -2.67 32.49 5.87
C ARG A 24 -1.38 31.71 6.10
N CYS A 25 -0.79 31.80 7.28
CA CYS A 25 0.54 31.21 7.56
C CYS A 25 0.51 29.96 8.45
N GLN A 26 -0.60 29.70 9.15
CA GLN A 26 -0.78 28.63 10.14
C GLN A 26 0.33 28.52 11.21
N ARG A 27 1.11 29.60 11.38
CA ARG A 27 2.29 29.65 12.25
C ARG A 27 2.16 30.63 13.43
N ALA A 28 1.06 31.39 13.48
CA ALA A 28 0.75 32.32 14.57
C ALA A 28 -0.64 32.01 15.13
N TRP A 29 -0.77 32.09 16.46
CA TRP A 29 -1.94 31.65 17.22
C TRP A 29 -2.57 32.83 17.99
N TYR A 30 -3.90 32.93 17.93
CA TYR A 30 -4.65 34.03 18.55
C TYR A 30 -5.89 33.48 19.23
N CYS A 31 -6.26 34.00 20.41
CA CYS A 31 -7.50 33.58 21.06
C CYS A 31 -8.74 34.23 20.44
N SER A 32 -8.57 35.26 19.62
CA SER A 32 -9.67 35.95 18.94
C SER A 32 -9.20 36.76 17.71
N PRO A 33 -10.11 37.12 16.78
CA PRO A 33 -9.81 37.95 15.61
C PRO A 33 -9.29 39.36 15.96
N GLU A 34 -9.70 39.90 17.11
CA GLU A 34 -9.25 41.21 17.58
C GLU A 34 -7.73 41.18 17.85
N HIS A 35 -7.24 40.08 18.45
CA HIS A 35 -5.82 39.89 18.70
C HIS A 35 -5.00 39.69 17.41
N LEU A 36 -5.57 39.02 16.41
CA LEU A 36 -4.93 38.93 15.08
C LEU A 36 -4.84 40.31 14.43
N THR A 37 -5.92 41.11 14.46
CA THR A 37 -5.96 42.45 13.86
C THR A 37 -5.00 43.41 14.55
N SER A 38 -4.91 43.35 15.89
CA SER A 38 -3.99 44.16 16.67
C SER A 38 -2.51 43.84 16.38
N ASP A 39 -2.17 42.55 16.21
CA ASP A 39 -0.80 42.12 15.89
C ASP A 39 -0.48 42.24 14.38
N TRP A 40 -1.50 42.45 13.53
CA TRP A 40 -1.36 42.46 12.08
C TRP A 40 -0.24 43.36 11.51
N PRO A 41 -0.03 44.61 11.99
CA PRO A 41 1.05 45.47 11.48
C PRO A 41 2.45 44.87 11.62
N ARG A 42 2.67 44.08 12.69
CA ARG A 42 3.90 43.32 12.91
C ARG A 42 3.83 42.00 12.14
N HIS A 43 2.81 41.19 12.42
CA HIS A 43 2.68 39.82 11.89
C HIS A 43 2.75 39.80 10.36
N ARG A 44 2.13 40.76 9.66
CA ARG A 44 2.14 40.81 8.19
C ARG A 44 3.54 40.88 7.56
N LYS A 45 4.55 41.35 8.30
CA LYS A 45 5.95 41.44 7.83
C LYS A 45 6.61 40.07 7.78
N GLU A 46 6.18 39.14 8.62
CA GLU A 46 6.71 37.77 8.76
C GLU A 46 5.69 36.68 8.38
N CYS A 47 4.45 37.07 8.07
CA CYS A 47 3.36 36.19 7.67
C CYS A 47 3.60 35.63 6.26
N VAL A 48 4.41 34.58 6.19
CA VAL A 48 4.62 33.79 4.97
C VAL A 48 3.43 32.85 4.80
N PRO A 49 2.66 32.93 3.70
CA PRO A 49 1.58 32.00 3.43
C PRO A 49 2.10 30.56 3.50
N VAL A 50 1.34 29.65 4.11
CA VAL A 50 1.61 28.21 3.90
C VAL A 50 1.46 27.99 2.41
N GLN A 51 2.52 27.56 1.73
CA GLN A 51 2.39 27.14 0.34
C GLN A 51 1.35 26.03 0.35
N PRO A 52 0.23 26.17 -0.40
CA PRO A 52 -0.66 25.05 -0.58
C PRO A 52 0.20 23.95 -1.21
N SER A 53 0.47 22.87 -0.48
CA SER A 53 0.83 21.60 -1.09
C SER A 53 -0.38 21.21 -1.94
N GLN A 54 -0.36 21.68 -3.19
CA GLN A 54 -1.28 21.35 -4.27
C GLN A 54 -2.74 21.12 -3.82
N HIS A 55 -3.43 22.22 -3.50
CA HIS A 55 -4.77 22.44 -4.04
C HIS A 55 -4.74 23.72 -4.88
N CYS A 56 -4.90 23.51 -6.19
CA CYS A 56 -5.54 24.36 -7.20
C CYS A 56 -4.85 25.66 -7.74
N ASN A 57 -4.71 25.63 -9.07
CA ASN A 57 -4.75 26.74 -10.05
C ASN A 57 -3.42 27.30 -10.59
N MET A 58 -2.84 26.59 -11.57
CA MET A 58 -2.02 27.18 -12.63
C MET A 58 -2.52 26.66 -13.99
N ILE A 59 -2.89 27.57 -14.89
CA ILE A 59 -3.10 27.26 -16.30
C ILE A 59 -1.74 27.26 -16.99
N ALA A 60 -1.54 26.27 -17.87
CA ALA A 60 -0.49 26.15 -18.91
C ALA A 60 0.93 25.76 -18.49
N THR A 61 1.09 24.58 -17.88
CA THR A 61 1.77 23.44 -18.55
C THR A 61 1.38 22.19 -17.76
N PRO A 62 0.78 21.15 -18.35
CA PRO A 62 0.38 19.98 -17.59
C PRO A 62 1.65 19.37 -16.95
N PRO A 63 1.77 19.32 -15.60
CA PRO A 63 2.79 18.49 -14.99
C PRO A 63 2.57 17.06 -15.49
N PRO A 64 3.63 16.30 -15.83
CA PRO A 64 3.46 14.93 -16.24
C PRO A 64 2.63 14.22 -15.18
N ILE A 65 1.55 13.56 -15.63
CA ILE A 65 0.58 12.86 -14.79
C ILE A 65 1.37 12.00 -13.79
N VAL A 66 1.51 12.47 -12.55
CA VAL A 66 2.13 11.68 -11.49
C VAL A 66 1.09 10.64 -11.13
N GLN A 67 1.18 9.48 -11.79
CA GLN A 67 0.36 8.32 -11.48
C GLN A 67 0.50 8.07 -9.97
N GLN A 68 -0.58 8.19 -9.21
CA GLN A 68 -0.56 7.93 -7.76
C GLN A 68 -0.36 6.44 -7.53
N VAL A 69 0.89 5.98 -7.51
CA VAL A 69 1.25 4.59 -7.28
C VAL A 69 1.06 4.27 -5.80
N ILE A 70 0.31 3.22 -5.48
CA ILE A 70 0.12 2.71 -4.12
C ILE A 70 1.19 1.65 -3.86
N SER A 71 1.81 1.65 -2.68
CA SER A 71 2.78 0.62 -2.29
C SER A 71 2.16 -0.34 -1.29
N VAL A 72 2.31 -1.65 -1.51
CA VAL A 72 1.83 -2.70 -0.60
C VAL A 72 2.90 -3.78 -0.40
N SER A 73 2.86 -4.44 0.75
CA SER A 73 3.71 -5.60 1.03
C SER A 73 3.17 -6.85 0.34
N ALA A 74 4.04 -7.58 -0.36
CA ALA A 74 3.75 -8.86 -1.00
C ALA A 74 4.71 -9.95 -0.52
N ILE A 75 4.30 -11.21 -0.62
CA ILE A 75 5.14 -12.37 -0.30
C ILE A 75 5.75 -12.89 -1.61
N LEU A 76 7.07 -12.96 -1.66
CA LEU A 76 7.83 -13.50 -2.78
C LEU A 76 8.40 -14.87 -2.41
N PHE A 77 8.16 -15.85 -3.26
CA PHE A 77 8.82 -17.15 -3.26
C PHE A 77 9.75 -17.20 -4.47
N THR A 78 11.06 -17.18 -4.25
CA THR A 78 12.04 -17.35 -5.33
C THR A 78 12.57 -18.78 -5.37
N PRO A 79 12.98 -19.30 -6.54
CA PRO A 79 13.63 -20.61 -6.64
C PRO A 79 14.97 -20.74 -5.95
N GLU A 80 15.71 -19.63 -5.83
CA GLU A 80 17.07 -19.62 -5.30
C GLU A 80 17.07 -19.70 -3.77
N GLU A 81 16.00 -19.24 -3.14
CA GLU A 81 15.89 -19.13 -1.68
C GLU A 81 15.00 -20.22 -1.08
N GLU A 82 15.32 -20.62 0.15
CA GLU A 82 14.52 -21.61 0.86
C GLU A 82 13.36 -21.01 1.66
N ARG A 83 13.33 -19.69 1.85
CA ARG A 83 12.29 -19.01 2.64
C ARG A 83 11.65 -17.93 1.78
N SER A 84 10.36 -17.67 2.00
CA SER A 84 9.70 -16.53 1.38
C SER A 84 10.20 -15.21 1.95
N ARG A 85 10.20 -14.16 1.13
CA ARG A 85 10.53 -12.78 1.54
C ARG A 85 9.31 -11.88 1.47
N ILE A 86 9.29 -10.84 2.29
CA ILE A 86 8.36 -9.73 2.13
C ILE A 86 9.02 -8.66 1.25
N ILE A 87 8.35 -8.27 0.18
CA ILE A 87 8.79 -7.26 -0.78
C ILE A 87 7.77 -6.14 -0.87
N SER A 88 8.21 -4.93 -1.23
CA SER A 88 7.30 -3.83 -1.54
C SER A 88 6.93 -3.85 -3.03
N VAL A 89 5.64 -3.86 -3.34
CA VAL A 89 5.11 -3.86 -4.71
C VAL A 89 4.35 -2.56 -4.96
N GLN A 90 4.75 -1.90 -6.03
CA GLN A 90 4.07 -0.72 -6.57
C GLN A 90 2.83 -1.13 -7.37
N CYS A 91 1.70 -0.51 -7.09
CA CYS A 91 0.42 -0.78 -7.72
C CYS A 91 -0.09 0.49 -8.41
N ARG A 92 -0.32 0.41 -9.71
CA ARG A 92 -0.87 1.51 -10.51
C ARG A 92 -2.40 1.52 -10.40
N PRO A 93 -3.04 2.66 -10.10
CA PRO A 93 -4.49 2.76 -10.13
C PRO A 93 -5.04 2.44 -11.52
N GLN A 94 -6.19 1.77 -11.57
CA GLN A 94 -6.92 1.51 -12.79
C GLN A 94 -8.16 2.39 -12.80
N GLY A 95 -8.31 3.22 -13.83
CA GLY A 95 -9.45 4.14 -13.95
C GLY A 95 -9.46 5.26 -12.90
N THR A 96 -10.63 5.85 -12.67
CA THR A 96 -10.85 6.85 -11.61
C THR A 96 -11.15 6.15 -10.28
N LEU A 97 -10.72 6.73 -9.14
CA LEU A 97 -10.89 6.13 -7.79
C LEU A 97 -12.34 5.71 -7.48
N SER A 98 -13.32 6.34 -8.11
CA SER A 98 -14.75 6.06 -7.97
C SER A 98 -15.22 4.77 -8.66
N GLN A 99 -14.43 4.15 -9.54
CA GLN A 99 -14.80 2.91 -10.25
C GLN A 99 -14.55 1.63 -9.43
N GLY A 100 -13.86 1.71 -8.28
CA GLY A 100 -13.61 0.56 -7.40
C GLY A 100 -12.83 -0.57 -8.06
N MET A 101 -12.03 -0.27 -9.08
CA MET A 101 -11.18 -1.25 -9.76
C MET A 101 -9.96 -1.59 -8.92
N CYS A 102 -9.60 -2.88 -8.88
CA CYS A 102 -8.36 -3.29 -8.23
C CYS A 102 -7.15 -2.67 -8.95
N PRO A 103 -6.19 -2.07 -8.24
CA PRO A 103 -5.01 -1.53 -8.87
C PRO A 103 -4.15 -2.64 -9.48
N VAL A 104 -3.35 -2.30 -10.48
CA VAL A 104 -2.51 -3.23 -11.25
C VAL A 104 -1.11 -3.28 -10.61
N PRO A 105 -0.66 -4.43 -10.07
CA PRO A 105 0.66 -4.54 -9.48
C PRO A 105 1.76 -4.57 -10.54
N GLN A 106 2.87 -3.88 -10.27
CA GLN A 106 4.06 -3.86 -11.12
C GLN A 106 4.98 -5.03 -10.75
N LEU A 107 4.88 -6.12 -11.50
CA LEU A 107 5.60 -7.37 -11.23
C LEU A 107 6.62 -7.75 -12.31
N GLN A 108 6.86 -6.87 -13.28
CA GLN A 108 7.76 -7.08 -14.41
C GLN A 108 9.16 -7.58 -14.00
N ASP A 109 9.72 -7.02 -12.93
CA ASP A 109 11.06 -7.36 -12.45
C ASP A 109 11.15 -8.78 -11.87
N TYR A 110 10.01 -9.36 -11.47
CA TYR A 110 9.92 -10.73 -10.95
C TYR A 110 9.56 -11.76 -12.04
N PHE A 111 9.11 -11.32 -13.21
CA PHE A 111 8.72 -12.18 -14.33
C PHE A 111 9.33 -11.70 -15.65
N PRO A 112 10.67 -11.64 -15.78
CA PRO A 112 11.32 -11.11 -16.99
C PRO A 112 11.10 -11.99 -18.23
N GLU A 113 10.88 -13.29 -18.04
CA GLU A 113 10.87 -14.30 -19.12
C GLU A 113 9.48 -14.69 -19.61
N GLY A 114 8.40 -14.07 -19.12
CA GLY A 114 7.07 -14.38 -19.62
C GLY A 114 5.92 -13.69 -18.91
N MET A 115 4.77 -13.71 -19.56
CA MET A 115 3.54 -13.13 -19.02
C MET A 115 3.05 -13.96 -17.83
N PRO A 116 2.92 -13.39 -16.63
CA PRO A 116 2.43 -14.12 -15.48
C PRO A 116 0.92 -14.41 -15.64
N SER A 117 0.51 -15.57 -15.14
CA SER A 117 -0.88 -15.94 -14.89
C SER A 117 -1.21 -15.77 -13.42
N THR A 118 -2.51 -15.75 -13.10
CA THR A 118 -2.97 -15.48 -11.74
C THR A 118 -3.93 -16.53 -11.23
N ILE A 119 -3.90 -16.75 -9.91
CA ILE A 119 -4.89 -17.52 -9.16
C ILE A 119 -5.38 -16.66 -8.00
N ILE A 120 -6.69 -16.70 -7.73
CA ILE A 120 -7.28 -16.07 -6.55
C ILE A 120 -7.62 -17.15 -5.53
N LEU A 121 -6.86 -17.20 -4.44
CA LEU A 121 -7.13 -18.06 -3.30
C LEU A 121 -8.19 -17.41 -2.41
N THR A 122 -9.38 -18.01 -2.37
CA THR A 122 -10.51 -17.54 -1.57
C THR A 122 -10.76 -18.38 -0.32
N GLN A 123 -10.13 -19.55 -0.24
CA GLN A 123 -10.29 -20.52 0.86
C GLN A 123 -8.97 -20.71 1.58
N GLY A 124 -9.03 -20.82 2.90
CA GLY A 124 -7.91 -21.08 3.77
C GLY A 124 -7.85 -22.56 4.17
N LEU A 125 -7.38 -22.80 5.39
CA LEU A 125 -7.34 -24.14 5.97
C LEU A 125 -8.75 -24.73 6.08
N ASN A 126 -8.88 -26.02 5.78
CA ASN A 126 -10.14 -26.77 5.86
C ASN A 126 -11.28 -26.25 4.94
N GLY A 127 -10.98 -25.40 3.96
CA GLY A 127 -11.97 -24.85 3.04
C GLY A 127 -12.71 -23.60 3.56
N GLU A 128 -12.34 -23.09 4.74
CA GLU A 128 -12.95 -21.89 5.30
C GLU A 128 -12.68 -20.65 4.43
N PRO A 129 -13.66 -19.76 4.21
CA PRO A 129 -13.46 -18.58 3.38
C PRO A 129 -12.47 -17.60 4.02
N LEU A 130 -11.50 -17.15 3.23
CA LEU A 130 -10.57 -16.10 3.64
C LEU A 130 -11.27 -14.75 3.70
N ARG A 131 -11.17 -14.08 4.85
CA ARG A 131 -11.60 -12.67 5.02
C ARG A 131 -10.93 -11.74 3.99
N PHE A 132 -9.68 -12.04 3.69
CA PHE A 132 -8.83 -11.31 2.74
C PHE A 132 -8.25 -12.32 1.75
N PRO A 133 -8.87 -12.50 0.57
CA PRO A 133 -8.37 -13.44 -0.43
C PRO A 133 -6.93 -13.10 -0.86
N LEU A 134 -6.18 -14.11 -1.30
CA LEU A 134 -4.80 -13.94 -1.78
C LEU A 134 -4.75 -14.03 -3.30
N HIS A 135 -3.97 -13.14 -3.93
CA HIS A 135 -3.76 -13.07 -5.37
C HIS A 135 -2.36 -13.60 -5.69
N ILE A 136 -2.29 -14.82 -6.21
CA ILE A 136 -1.06 -15.53 -6.53
C ILE A 136 -0.72 -15.30 -7.99
N TRP A 137 0.47 -14.78 -8.26
CA TRP A 137 1.05 -14.55 -9.58
C TRP A 137 2.18 -15.53 -9.82
N TYR A 138 2.15 -16.21 -10.98
CA TYR A 138 3.14 -17.23 -11.34
C TYR A 138 3.30 -17.29 -12.86
N CYS A 139 4.37 -17.91 -13.36
CA CYS A 139 4.53 -18.12 -14.80
C CYS A 139 4.09 -19.54 -15.20
N PRO A 140 3.04 -19.72 -16.03
CA PRO A 140 2.51 -21.04 -16.36
C PRO A 140 3.47 -21.89 -17.20
N SER A 141 4.32 -21.25 -18.01
CA SER A 141 5.30 -21.89 -18.87
C SER A 141 6.66 -22.10 -18.20
N ALA A 142 6.80 -21.80 -16.90
CA ALA A 142 8.08 -21.92 -16.18
C ALA A 142 8.67 -23.34 -16.28
N LEU A 143 7.83 -24.37 -16.13
CA LEU A 143 8.27 -25.76 -16.27
C LEU A 143 8.76 -26.08 -17.69
N GLN A 144 8.01 -25.65 -18.71
CA GLN A 144 8.36 -25.89 -20.12
C GLN A 144 9.66 -25.20 -20.52
N ARG A 145 9.97 -24.06 -19.90
CA ARG A 145 11.23 -23.32 -20.11
C ARG A 145 12.40 -23.85 -19.26
N GLY A 146 12.19 -24.90 -18.46
CA GLY A 146 13.24 -25.44 -17.59
C GLY A 146 13.61 -24.52 -16.42
N SER A 147 12.70 -23.62 -16.00
CA SER A 147 12.93 -22.80 -14.82
C SER A 147 13.11 -23.68 -13.57
N PRO A 148 13.98 -23.29 -12.63
CA PRO A 148 14.27 -24.08 -11.43
C PRO A 148 13.03 -24.28 -10.55
N VAL A 149 13.01 -25.40 -9.82
CA VAL A 149 11.97 -25.69 -8.82
C VAL A 149 12.03 -24.63 -7.71
N ASN A 150 10.86 -24.13 -7.32
CA ASN A 150 10.74 -23.13 -6.30
C ASN A 150 11.07 -23.72 -4.92
N ARG A 151 12.30 -23.51 -4.44
CA ARG A 151 12.78 -24.08 -3.16
C ARG A 151 12.01 -23.57 -1.95
N ALA A 152 11.55 -22.32 -1.98
CA ALA A 152 10.74 -21.76 -0.90
C ALA A 152 9.39 -22.49 -0.79
N ILE A 153 8.71 -22.73 -1.92
CA ILE A 153 7.46 -23.51 -1.96
C ILE A 153 7.72 -24.97 -1.56
N TYR A 154 8.79 -25.58 -2.09
CA TYR A 154 9.19 -26.93 -1.72
C TYR A 154 9.39 -27.07 -0.20
N ARG A 155 10.04 -26.10 0.44
CA ARG A 155 10.26 -26.10 1.90
C ARG A 155 8.96 -25.96 2.68
N ILE A 156 8.10 -24.98 2.36
CA ILE A 156 6.86 -24.75 3.13
C ILE A 156 5.83 -25.87 2.96
N THR A 157 5.99 -26.70 1.93
CA THR A 157 5.19 -27.91 1.71
C THR A 157 5.91 -29.19 2.13
N SER A 158 7.15 -29.09 2.65
CA SER A 158 8.01 -30.23 2.97
C SER A 158 8.14 -31.24 1.81
N GLY A 159 8.13 -30.75 0.57
CA GLY A 159 8.18 -31.58 -0.63
C GLY A 159 6.92 -32.39 -0.94
N ALA A 160 5.82 -32.20 -0.20
CA ALA A 160 4.58 -32.97 -0.36
C ALA A 160 3.58 -32.34 -1.37
N ALA A 161 3.93 -31.24 -2.02
CA ALA A 161 3.09 -30.64 -3.06
C ALA A 161 2.92 -31.58 -4.26
N ALA A 162 1.68 -31.85 -4.66
CA ALA A 162 1.40 -32.75 -5.79
C ALA A 162 1.95 -32.20 -7.12
N LYS A 163 1.86 -30.88 -7.31
CA LYS A 163 2.42 -30.17 -8.46
C LYS A 163 3.78 -29.59 -8.11
N VAL A 164 4.76 -29.80 -8.99
CA VAL A 164 6.05 -29.09 -8.92
C VAL A 164 5.86 -27.64 -9.35
N TRP A 165 6.09 -26.72 -8.42
CA TRP A 165 6.09 -25.29 -8.71
C TRP A 165 7.49 -24.86 -9.18
N CYS A 166 7.57 -24.32 -10.40
CA CYS A 166 8.81 -23.81 -10.98
C CYS A 166 8.75 -22.29 -11.15
N GLY A 167 9.92 -21.64 -11.04
CA GLY A 167 10.05 -20.19 -11.19
C GLY A 167 9.52 -19.40 -9.99
N PRO A 168 9.61 -18.06 -10.05
CA PRO A 168 9.17 -17.18 -8.97
C PRO A 168 7.63 -17.19 -8.84
N VAL A 169 7.16 -16.98 -7.61
CA VAL A 169 5.74 -16.79 -7.29
C VAL A 169 5.61 -15.57 -6.38
N VAL A 170 4.72 -14.65 -6.75
CA VAL A 170 4.43 -13.43 -5.98
C VAL A 170 3.00 -13.48 -5.47
N VAL A 171 2.79 -13.20 -4.19
CA VAL A 171 1.46 -13.23 -3.57
C VAL A 171 1.13 -11.86 -3.00
N LEU A 172 0.02 -11.28 -3.47
CA LEU A 172 -0.59 -10.07 -2.91
C LEU A 172 -1.83 -10.43 -2.09
N LYS A 173 -2.22 -9.57 -1.16
CA LYS A 173 -3.41 -9.75 -0.32
C LYS A 173 -4.45 -8.69 -0.63
N PHE A 174 -5.68 -9.11 -0.95
CA PHE A 174 -6.76 -8.15 -1.16
C PHE A 174 -7.19 -7.48 0.15
N ASN A 175 -7.63 -6.22 0.10
CA ASN A 175 -8.14 -5.46 1.25
C ASN A 175 -9.54 -5.91 1.73
N GLY A 176 -10.12 -6.93 1.11
CA GLY A 176 -11.40 -7.53 1.48
C GLY A 176 -11.95 -8.46 0.41
N SER A 177 -13.10 -9.07 0.69
CA SER A 177 -13.77 -10.03 -0.21
C SER A 177 -14.18 -9.42 -1.57
N ARG A 178 -14.37 -8.10 -1.65
CA ARG A 178 -14.69 -7.38 -2.89
C ARG A 178 -13.50 -7.20 -3.84
N ARG A 179 -12.27 -7.44 -3.36
CA ARG A 179 -11.03 -7.42 -4.19
C ARG A 179 -10.81 -6.11 -4.95
N GLN A 180 -11.18 -4.98 -4.35
CA GLN A 180 -11.09 -3.65 -4.97
C GLN A 180 -9.77 -2.92 -4.64
N GLY A 181 -8.91 -3.54 -3.83
CA GLY A 181 -7.62 -3.00 -3.45
C GLY A 181 -6.76 -4.07 -2.82
N TYR A 182 -5.49 -3.74 -2.61
CA TYR A 182 -4.56 -4.57 -1.87
C TYR A 182 -4.32 -4.01 -0.46
N SER A 183 -3.86 -4.90 0.41
CA SER A 183 -3.36 -4.63 1.75
C SER A 183 -2.06 -5.41 1.95
N ASP A 184 -1.35 -5.15 3.04
CA ASP A 184 -0.09 -5.82 3.31
C ASP A 184 -0.26 -7.33 3.54
N ALA A 185 0.41 -8.12 2.70
CA ALA A 185 0.59 -9.56 2.91
C ALA A 185 1.79 -9.80 3.85
N GLY A 186 1.70 -10.85 4.66
CA GLY A 186 2.73 -11.17 5.66
C GLY A 186 2.81 -12.66 6.01
N SER A 187 3.64 -12.98 7.00
CA SER A 187 3.86 -14.37 7.45
C SER A 187 2.58 -15.08 7.92
N ASN A 188 1.59 -14.33 8.39
CA ASN A 188 0.28 -14.85 8.81
C ASN A 188 -0.52 -15.48 7.64
N ASP A 189 -0.18 -15.14 6.40
CA ASP A 189 -0.85 -15.68 5.21
C ASP A 189 -0.20 -17.00 4.72
N LEU A 190 0.97 -17.38 5.26
CA LEU A 190 1.72 -18.58 4.86
C LEU A 190 0.99 -19.91 5.12
N PRO A 191 0.25 -20.12 6.22
CA PRO A 191 -0.47 -21.38 6.43
C PRO A 191 -1.52 -21.65 5.34
N ALA A 192 -2.25 -20.62 4.91
CA ALA A 192 -3.22 -20.74 3.81
C ALA A 192 -2.53 -21.04 2.48
N LEU A 193 -1.38 -20.40 2.21
CA LEU A 193 -0.59 -20.66 1.00
C LEU A 193 0.00 -22.07 0.98
N SER A 194 0.54 -22.55 2.10
CA SER A 194 1.07 -23.92 2.21
C SER A 194 -0.04 -24.94 1.93
N ALA A 195 -1.21 -24.79 2.55
CA ALA A 195 -2.36 -25.67 2.28
C ALA A 195 -2.81 -25.64 0.82
N TYR A 196 -2.82 -24.45 0.21
CA TYR A 196 -3.14 -24.30 -1.21
C TYR A 196 -2.12 -25.04 -2.10
N PHE A 197 -0.81 -24.84 -1.89
CA PHE A 197 0.22 -25.50 -2.69
C PHE A 197 0.22 -27.03 -2.53
N LEU A 198 -0.17 -27.54 -1.36
CA LEU A 198 -0.36 -28.98 -1.13
C LEU A 198 -1.53 -29.55 -1.92
N ALA A 199 -2.65 -28.82 -1.98
CA ALA A 199 -3.89 -29.29 -2.61
C ALA A 199 -3.94 -29.07 -4.13
N TYR A 200 -3.15 -28.13 -4.65
CA TYR A 200 -3.19 -27.74 -6.06
C TYR A 200 -2.58 -28.81 -6.98
N LYS A 201 -3.31 -29.15 -8.04
CA LYS A 201 -2.97 -30.17 -9.03
C LYS A 201 -2.59 -29.52 -10.36
#